data_AF-A0A3D4XCL3-F1
#
_entry.id   AF-A0A3D4XCL3-F1
#
_cell.length_a   1.000
_cell.length_b   1.000
_cell.length_c   1.000
_cell.angle_alpha   90.00
_cell.angle_beta   90.00
_cell.angle_gamma   90.00
#
_symmetry.space_group_name_H-M   'P 1'
#
loop_
_entity.id
_entity.type
_entity.pdbx_description
1 polymer ?
#
loop_
_entity_poly.entity_id
_entity_poly.type
_entity_poly.pdbx_seq_one_letter_code
_entity_poly.pdbx_strand_id
1 'polypeptide(L)'
;MEILRTIHLKKYYGEDETCVKALDDVNFSVEKGEFVSIVGTSGSGKSTLLHMLGGLDRPTSGEVVVDGKDIFSLKNEALTIFRRRKIGFVFQSYNLVPVLNVYENIVLPVELDGNKVDKAFVDSILEVLGLESKLYALPSQLSGGQQQR
;
A
#
# COMPACT_ATOMS: atom_id res chain seq x y z
N MET A 1 5.83 -18.93 -8.60
CA MET A 1 5.26 -19.21 -7.26
C MET A 1 4.33 -18.06 -6.96
N GLU A 2 3.06 -18.36 -6.74
CA GLU A 2 2.01 -17.41 -6.40
C GLU A 2 2.42 -16.58 -5.17
N ILE A 3 2.43 -15.25 -5.31
CA ILE A 3 2.76 -14.33 -4.21
C ILE A 3 1.51 -13.73 -3.56
N LEU A 4 0.43 -13.62 -4.33
CA LEU A 4 -0.83 -13.00 -3.92
C LEU A 4 -1.97 -13.79 -4.54
N ARG A 5 -3.02 -14.05 -3.76
CA ARG A 5 -4.30 -14.51 -4.28
C ARG A 5 -5.47 -14.00 -3.46
N THR A 6 -6.63 -13.90 -4.09
CA THR A 6 -7.91 -13.65 -3.42
C THR A 6 -8.85 -14.83 -3.63
N ILE A 7 -9.59 -15.18 -2.58
CA ILE A 7 -10.54 -16.29 -2.59
C ILE A 7 -11.90 -15.75 -2.15
N HIS A 8 -12.87 -15.81 -3.05
CA HIS A 8 -14.25 -15.36 -2.84
C HIS A 8 -14.36 -13.96 -2.21
N LEU A 9 -13.47 -13.04 -2.62
CA LEU A 9 -13.30 -11.77 -1.92
C LEU A 9 -14.50 -10.84 -2.15
N LYS A 10 -15.09 -10.40 -1.04
CA LYS A 10 -16.26 -9.51 -1.04
C LYS A 10 -16.04 -8.33 -0.12
N LYS A 11 -16.42 -7.15 -0.60
CA LYS A 11 -16.47 -5.92 0.18
C LYS A 11 -17.74 -5.16 -0.15
N TYR A 12 -18.62 -5.09 0.84
CA TYR A 12 -19.88 -4.37 0.77
C TYR A 12 -19.86 -3.22 1.78
N TYR A 13 -20.47 -2.09 1.41
CA TYR A 13 -20.60 -0.91 2.25
C TYR A 13 -22.09 -0.58 2.46
N GLY A 14 -22.46 -0.16 3.66
CA GLY A 14 -23.86 0.10 4.01
C GLY A 14 -24.64 -1.16 4.35
N GLU A 15 -25.93 -0.98 4.63
CA GLU A 15 -26.86 -2.04 5.03
C GLU A 15 -28.16 -1.93 4.22
N ASP A 16 -28.90 -3.04 4.14
CA ASP A 16 -30.22 -3.15 3.47
C ASP A 16 -30.25 -2.52 2.06
N GLU A 17 -31.20 -1.60 1.83
CA GLU A 17 -31.41 -0.93 0.53
C GLU A 17 -30.26 0.00 0.12
N THR A 18 -29.35 0.33 1.05
CA THR A 18 -28.16 1.16 0.79
C THR A 18 -26.89 0.35 0.54
N CYS A 19 -26.99 -0.99 0.53
CA CYS A 19 -25.84 -1.88 0.38
C CYS A 19 -25.19 -1.73 -1.01
N VAL A 20 -23.96 -1.22 -1.03
CA VAL A 20 -23.12 -1.10 -2.22
C VAL A 20 -22.11 -2.22 -2.25
N LYS A 21 -22.17 -3.03 -3.30
CA LYS A 21 -21.21 -4.11 -3.54
C LYS A 21 -19.97 -3.60 -4.27
N ALA A 22 -18.98 -3.11 -3.53
CA ALA A 22 -17.74 -2.60 -4.12
C ALA A 22 -16.86 -3.71 -4.70
N LEU A 23 -16.83 -4.89 -4.07
CA LEU A 23 -16.24 -6.11 -4.60
C LEU A 23 -17.24 -7.25 -4.41
N ASP A 24 -17.54 -8.01 -5.46
CA ASP A 24 -18.46 -9.15 -5.40
C ASP A 24 -17.80 -10.40 -5.98
N ASP A 25 -17.37 -11.31 -5.10
CA ASP A 25 -16.81 -12.63 -5.41
C ASP A 25 -15.55 -12.59 -6.30
N VAL A 26 -14.60 -11.71 -5.96
CA VAL A 26 -13.38 -11.52 -6.74
C VAL A 26 -12.34 -12.60 -6.43
N ASN A 27 -11.97 -13.36 -7.45
CA ASN A 27 -10.95 -14.41 -7.40
C ASN A 27 -9.87 -14.10 -8.43
N PHE A 28 -8.65 -13.80 -7.98
CA PHE A 28 -7.50 -13.64 -8.86
C PHE A 28 -6.21 -13.99 -8.13
N SER A 29 -5.14 -14.25 -8.87
CA SER A 29 -3.81 -14.49 -8.35
C SER A 29 -2.75 -13.71 -9.12
N VAL A 30 -1.59 -13.53 -8.48
CA VAL A 30 -0.41 -12.88 -9.06
C VAL A 30 0.81 -13.71 -8.69
N GLU A 31 1.68 -13.92 -9.66
CA GLU A 31 2.93 -14.64 -9.50
C GLU A 31 4.03 -13.72 -8.96
N LYS A 32 4.98 -14.27 -8.19
CA LYS A 32 6.12 -13.50 -7.68
C LYS A 32 6.93 -12.90 -8.83
N GLY A 33 7.07 -11.58 -8.84
CA GLY A 33 7.82 -10.83 -9.86
C GLY A 33 6.97 -10.43 -11.07
N GLU A 34 5.69 -10.77 -11.09
CA GLU A 34 4.76 -10.36 -12.13
C GLU A 34 4.42 -8.87 -12.02
N PHE A 35 4.26 -8.22 -13.18
CA PHE A 35 3.80 -6.84 -13.28
C PHE A 35 2.36 -6.81 -13.78
N VAL A 36 1.42 -6.36 -12.93
CA VAL A 36 -0.01 -6.42 -13.21
C VAL A 36 -0.60 -5.02 -13.28
N SER A 37 -1.51 -4.80 -14.23
CA SER A 37 -2.31 -3.58 -14.33
C SER A 37 -3.79 -3.89 -14.13
N ILE A 38 -4.45 -3.14 -13.24
CA ILE A 38 -5.89 -3.26 -12.98
C ILE A 38 -6.59 -2.04 -13.58
N VAL A 39 -7.41 -2.27 -14.60
CA VAL A 39 -8.11 -1.22 -15.36
C VAL A 39 -9.63 -1.36 -15.24
N GLY A 40 -10.34 -0.24 -15.33
CA GLY A 40 -11.81 -0.22 -15.21
C GLY A 40 -12.36 1.18 -14.96
N THR A 41 -13.68 1.35 -15.12
CA THR A 41 -14.37 2.65 -14.96
C THR A 41 -14.28 3.22 -13.54
N SER A 42 -14.45 4.53 -13.37
CA SER A 42 -14.52 5.12 -12.02
C SER A 42 -15.64 4.46 -11.21
N GLY A 43 -15.38 4.17 -9.94
CA GLY A 43 -16.34 3.48 -9.06
C GLY A 43 -16.39 1.95 -9.20
N SER A 44 -15.64 1.34 -10.11
CA SER A 44 -15.66 -0.12 -10.33
C SER A 44 -14.99 -0.98 -9.24
N GLY A 45 -14.66 -0.42 -8.07
CA GLY A 45 -14.03 -1.16 -6.97
C GLY A 45 -12.50 -1.33 -7.02
N LYS A 46 -11.79 -0.76 -8.00
CA LYS A 46 -10.32 -0.92 -8.14
C LYS A 46 -9.53 -0.49 -6.90
N SER A 47 -9.81 0.71 -6.39
CA SER A 47 -9.12 1.22 -5.19
C SER A 47 -9.48 0.38 -3.97
N THR A 48 -10.74 -0.07 -3.87
CA THR A 48 -11.16 -1.03 -2.84
C THR A 48 -10.36 -2.32 -2.93
N LEU A 49 -10.18 -2.87 -4.13
CA LEU A 49 -9.35 -4.05 -4.34
C LEU A 49 -7.90 -3.78 -3.89
N LEU A 50 -7.25 -2.72 -4.36
CA LEU A 50 -5.87 -2.41 -3.96
C LEU A 50 -5.70 -2.21 -2.45
N HIS A 51 -6.65 -1.53 -1.78
CA HIS A 51 -6.64 -1.37 -0.33
C HIS A 51 -6.75 -2.71 0.40
N MET A 52 -7.59 -3.61 -0.10
CA MET A 52 -7.76 -4.95 0.44
C MET A 52 -6.49 -5.79 0.29
N LEU A 53 -5.85 -5.75 -0.88
CA LEU A 53 -4.64 -6.54 -1.17
C LEU A 53 -3.46 -6.14 -0.28
N GLY A 54 -3.31 -4.86 0.03
CA GLY A 54 -2.28 -4.40 0.95
C GLY A 54 -2.74 -4.26 2.41
N GLY A 55 -3.91 -4.81 2.77
CA GLY A 55 -4.36 -4.89 4.16
C GLY A 55 -4.72 -3.55 4.81
N LEU A 56 -5.11 -2.55 4.02
CA LEU A 56 -5.57 -1.23 4.48
C LEU A 56 -7.07 -1.21 4.83
N ASP A 57 -7.86 -2.07 4.21
CA ASP A 57 -9.28 -2.29 4.52
C ASP A 57 -9.53 -3.79 4.76
N ARG A 58 -10.58 -4.15 5.50
CA ARG A 58 -10.96 -5.54 5.79
C ARG A 58 -12.11 -6.03 4.91
N PRO A 59 -12.12 -7.32 4.50
CA PRO A 59 -13.22 -7.88 3.72
C PRO A 59 -14.49 -7.96 4.54
N THR A 60 -15.63 -7.90 3.84
CA THR A 60 -16.90 -8.37 4.40
C THR A 60 -16.88 -9.89 4.50
N SER A 61 -16.34 -10.58 3.48
CA SER A 61 -16.06 -12.02 3.49
C SER A 61 -15.01 -12.40 2.43
N GLY A 62 -14.52 -13.64 2.50
CA GLY A 62 -13.44 -14.15 1.65
C GLY A 62 -12.05 -13.88 2.24
N GLU A 63 -11.02 -14.23 1.48
CA GLU A 63 -9.63 -14.24 1.95
C GLU A 63 -8.70 -13.47 1.00
N VAL A 64 -7.63 -12.92 1.58
CA VAL A 64 -6.50 -12.36 0.85
C VAL A 64 -5.24 -13.04 1.36
N VAL A 65 -4.62 -13.85 0.51
CA VAL A 65 -3.42 -14.61 0.85
C VAL A 65 -2.21 -13.94 0.22
N VAL A 66 -1.22 -13.59 1.04
CA VAL A 66 0.06 -13.04 0.60
C VAL A 66 1.19 -13.89 1.16
N ASP A 67 2.12 -14.32 0.30
CA ASP A 67 3.26 -15.16 0.70
C ASP A 67 2.80 -16.41 1.48
N GLY A 68 1.70 -17.01 1.03
CA GLY A 68 1.08 -18.20 1.63
C GLY A 68 0.28 -17.98 2.92
N LYS A 69 0.07 -16.74 3.38
CA LYS A 69 -0.67 -16.44 4.62
C LYS A 69 -1.92 -15.61 4.34
N ASP A 70 -3.07 -16.03 4.86
CA ASP A 70 -4.25 -15.16 4.91
C ASP A 70 -3.98 -13.98 5.87
N ILE A 71 -3.90 -12.78 5.31
CA ILE A 71 -3.49 -11.58 6.05
C ILE A 71 -4.58 -11.11 7.02
N PHE A 72 -5.85 -11.45 6.77
CA PHE A 72 -6.95 -10.98 7.63
C PHE A 72 -7.24 -11.89 8.82
N SER A 73 -6.72 -13.12 8.81
CA SER A 73 -6.59 -13.98 9.99
C SER A 73 -5.62 -13.43 11.05
N LEU A 74 -4.72 -12.51 10.68
CA LEU A 74 -3.76 -11.91 11.59
C LEU A 74 -4.42 -10.94 12.57
N LYS A 75 -3.90 -10.90 13.80
CA LYS A 75 -4.21 -9.84 14.77
C LYS A 75 -3.73 -8.48 14.24
N ASN A 76 -4.35 -7.40 14.70
CA ASN A 76 -4.07 -6.04 14.22
C ASN A 76 -2.60 -5.62 14.29
N GLU A 77 -1.88 -6.04 15.34
CA GLU A 77 -0.44 -5.79 15.48
C GLU A 77 0.38 -6.51 14.40
N ALA A 78 0.10 -7.80 14.18
CA ALA A 78 0.75 -8.59 13.16
C ALA A 78 0.44 -8.08 11.74
N LEU A 79 -0.79 -7.62 11.50
CA LEU A 79 -1.18 -6.99 10.24
C LEU A 79 -0.45 -5.66 10.02
N THR A 80 -0.22 -4.87 11.08
CA THR A 80 0.57 -3.64 11.02
C THR A 80 2.02 -3.93 10.63
N ILE A 81 2.65 -4.93 11.25
CA ILE A 81 4.01 -5.37 10.91
C ILE A 81 4.05 -5.91 9.47
N PHE A 82 3.03 -6.68 9.06
CA PHE A 82 2.91 -7.20 7.71
C PHE A 82 2.90 -6.05 6.67
N ARG A 83 2.03 -5.05 6.85
CA ARG A 83 1.98 -3.89 5.95
C ARG A 83 3.33 -3.21 5.81
N ARG A 84 3.99 -2.94 6.95
CA ARG A 84 5.29 -2.26 6.98
C ARG A 84 6.41 -3.03 6.29
N ARG A 85 6.38 -4.37 6.30
CA ARG A 85 7.48 -5.21 5.79
C ARG A 85 7.25 -5.83 4.43
N LYS A 86 5.99 -5.95 3.98
CA LYS A 86 5.62 -6.69 2.77
C LYS A 86 4.92 -5.84 1.71
N ILE A 87 4.41 -4.67 2.09
CA ILE A 87 3.62 -3.83 1.20
C ILE A 87 4.23 -2.44 1.08
N GLY A 88 4.47 -2.00 -0.16
CA GLY A 88 4.71 -0.59 -0.49
C GLY A 88 3.46 -0.01 -1.14
N PHE A 89 3.03 1.17 -0.70
CA PHE A 89 1.88 1.88 -1.27
C PHE A 89 2.30 3.24 -1.79
N VAL A 90 1.86 3.56 -3.00
CA VAL A 90 1.93 4.90 -3.59
C VAL A 90 0.50 5.36 -3.81
N PHE A 91 0.11 6.44 -3.14
CA PHE A 91 -1.24 6.97 -3.17
C PHE A 91 -1.37 8.11 -4.19
N GLN A 92 -2.58 8.32 -4.69
CA GLN A 92 -2.90 9.44 -5.59
C GLN A 92 -2.72 10.82 -4.91
N SER A 93 -2.92 10.89 -3.59
CA SER A 93 -2.74 12.12 -2.79
C SER A 93 -1.39 12.19 -2.06
N TYR A 94 -0.40 11.42 -2.50
CA TYR A 94 0.98 11.30 -1.97
C TYR A 94 1.10 10.76 -0.52
N ASN A 95 0.22 11.15 0.40
CA ASN A 95 0.18 10.74 1.81
C ASN A 95 1.51 10.95 2.58
N LEU A 96 2.25 12.01 2.24
CA LEU A 96 3.44 12.42 2.99
C LEU A 96 3.05 12.99 4.37
N VAL A 97 3.89 12.75 5.37
CA VAL A 97 3.75 13.34 6.71
C VAL A 97 4.23 14.80 6.64
N PRO A 98 3.35 15.81 6.81
CA PRO A 98 3.69 17.20 6.46
C PRO A 98 4.78 17.83 7.34
N VAL A 99 4.97 17.30 8.55
CA VAL A 99 5.95 17.81 9.53
C VAL A 99 7.32 17.16 9.38
N LEU A 100 7.45 16.14 8.51
CA LEU A 100 8.69 15.44 8.24
C LEU A 100 9.27 15.91 6.92
N ASN A 101 10.59 16.03 6.82
CA ASN A 101 11.27 16.31 5.55
C ASN A 101 11.33 15.06 4.64
N VAL A 102 11.89 15.20 3.44
CA VAL A 102 12.01 14.10 2.46
C VAL A 102 12.72 12.89 3.06
N TYR A 103 13.90 13.08 3.67
CA TYR A 103 14.65 11.98 4.31
C TYR A 103 13.80 11.28 5.37
N GLU A 104 13.19 12.05 6.27
CA GLU A 104 12.38 11.53 7.36
C GLU A 104 11.17 10.74 6.86
N ASN A 105 10.48 11.21 5.80
CA ASN A 105 9.39 10.46 5.19
C ASN A 105 9.87 9.12 4.58
N ILE A 106 11.04 9.10 3.93
CA ILE A 106 11.60 7.88 3.32
C ILE A 106 11.96 6.85 4.41
N VAL A 107 12.60 7.28 5.51
CA VAL A 107 13.11 6.37 6.52
C VAL A 107 12.10 5.99 7.60
N LEU A 108 10.99 6.73 7.72
CA LEU A 108 9.97 6.52 8.74
C LEU A 108 9.52 5.05 8.89
N PRO A 109 9.24 4.28 7.81
CA PRO A 109 8.86 2.88 7.96
C PRO A 109 9.96 2.00 8.57
N VAL A 110 11.23 2.30 8.32
CA VAL A 110 12.37 1.57 8.88
C VAL A 110 12.53 1.87 10.37
N GLU A 111 12.40 3.15 10.74
CA GLU A 111 12.49 3.60 12.13
C GLU A 111 11.33 3.08 12.99
N LEU A 112 10.11 3.06 12.45
CA LEU A 112 8.94 2.46 13.10
C LEU A 112 9.06 0.94 13.30
N ASP A 113 9.92 0.27 12.54
CA ASP A 113 10.26 -1.14 12.75
C ASP A 113 11.41 -1.35 13.75
N GLY A 114 12.01 -0.26 14.27
CA GLY A 114 13.16 -0.29 15.17
C GLY A 114 14.47 -0.68 14.49
N ASN A 115 14.51 -0.69 13.15
CA ASN A 115 15.68 -1.08 12.39
C ASN A 115 16.63 0.10 12.18
N LYS A 116 17.90 -0.21 11.94
CA LYS A 116 18.89 0.80 11.55
C LYS A 116 18.71 1.18 10.08
N VAL A 117 18.65 2.47 9.80
CA VAL A 117 18.59 2.99 8.43
C VAL A 117 19.89 2.68 7.68
N ASP A 118 19.74 2.08 6.50
CA ASP A 118 20.83 1.93 5.53
C ASP A 118 20.95 3.21 4.69
N LYS A 119 21.94 4.04 5.04
CA LYS A 119 22.16 5.32 4.38
C LYS A 119 22.50 5.16 2.90
N ALA A 120 23.31 4.16 2.54
CA ALA A 120 23.71 3.96 1.15
C ALA A 120 22.50 3.60 0.28
N PHE A 121 21.57 2.81 0.83
CA PHE A 121 20.33 2.49 0.15
C PHE A 121 19.42 3.72 0.00
N VAL A 122 19.28 4.54 1.05
CA VAL A 122 18.49 5.77 1.00
C VAL A 122 19.06 6.75 -0.04
N ASP A 123 20.38 6.91 -0.08
CA ASP A 123 21.06 7.75 -1.08
C ASP A 123 20.78 7.26 -2.51
N SER A 124 20.79 5.93 -2.73
CA SER A 124 20.44 5.36 -4.04
C SER A 124 18.99 5.61 -4.44
N ILE A 125 18.05 5.61 -3.48
CA ILE A 125 16.65 5.96 -3.73
C ILE A 125 16.55 7.44 -4.14
N LEU A 126 17.21 8.33 -3.41
CA LEU A 126 17.20 9.77 -3.69
C LEU A 126 17.76 10.09 -5.07
N GLU A 127 18.81 9.39 -5.49
CA GLU A 127 19.38 9.51 -6.84
C GLU A 127 18.38 9.07 -7.91
N VAL A 128 17.74 7.90 -7.74
CA VAL A 128 16.72 7.41 -8.67
C VAL A 128 15.53 8.36 -8.78
N LEU A 129 15.15 9.02 -7.67
CA LEU A 129 14.03 9.97 -7.63
C LEU A 129 14.42 11.40 -8.02
N GLY A 130 15.72 11.72 -8.12
CA GLY A 130 16.24 13.07 -8.39
C GLY A 130 15.86 14.08 -7.30
N LEU A 131 16.00 13.70 -6.02
CA LEU A 131 15.60 14.49 -4.85
C LEU A 131 16.77 14.82 -3.90
N GLU A 132 18.01 14.58 -4.30
CA GLU A 132 19.21 14.77 -3.48
C GLU A 132 19.34 16.21 -2.95
N SER A 133 19.03 17.19 -3.81
CA SER A 133 19.04 18.62 -3.45
C SER A 133 17.88 19.05 -2.55
N LYS A 134 16.92 18.16 -2.28
CA LYS A 134 15.68 18.41 -1.52
C LYS A 134 15.56 17.54 -0.27
N LEU A 135 16.64 16.88 0.12
CA LEU A 135 16.69 15.95 1.24
C LEU A 135 16.01 16.46 2.53
N TYR A 136 16.25 17.72 2.86
CA TYR A 136 15.74 18.37 4.07
C TYR A 136 14.55 19.32 3.81
N ALA A 137 13.98 19.28 2.60
CA ALA A 137 12.78 20.04 2.28
C ALA A 137 11.55 19.40 2.92
N LEU A 138 10.64 20.23 3.42
CA LEU A 138 9.31 19.82 3.84
C LEU A 138 8.41 19.59 2.62
N PRO A 139 7.35 18.75 2.71
CA PRO A 139 6.41 18.52 1.62
C PRO A 139 5.81 19.79 1.03
N SER A 140 5.57 20.81 1.85
CA SER A 140 5.06 22.13 1.41
C SER A 140 6.02 22.91 0.51
N GLN A 141 7.30 22.52 0.46
CA GLN A 141 8.36 23.13 -0.35
C GLN A 141 8.62 22.34 -1.66
N LEU A 142 7.86 21.27 -1.90
CA LEU A 142 7.98 20.40 -3.05
C LEU A 142 6.83 20.65 -4.03
N SER A 143 7.13 20.60 -5.33
CA SER A 143 6.10 20.50 -6.36
C SER A 143 5.32 19.18 -6.25
N GLY A 144 4.12 19.10 -6.82
CA GLY A 144 3.32 17.88 -6.79
C GLY A 144 4.04 16.66 -7.38
N GLY A 145 4.77 16.84 -8.49
CA GLY A 145 5.60 15.78 -9.07
C GLY A 145 6.76 15.35 -8.18
N GLN A 146 7.33 16.26 -7.39
CA GLN A 146 8.36 15.93 -6.39
C GLN A 146 7.79 15.25 -5.14
N GLN A 147 6.53 15.54 -4.78
CA GLN A 147 5.84 14.82 -3.70
C GLN A 147 5.42 13.41 -4.11
N GLN A 148 5.16 13.20 -5.41
CA GLN A 148 4.75 11.92 -5.97
C GLN A 148 5.91 10.93 -6.14
N ARG A 149 7.12 11.45 -6.37
CA ARG A 149 8.36 10.68 -6.45
C ARG A 149 8.80 10.32 -5.04
#